data_AF-A0A5B0PKS8-F1
#
_entry.id   AF-A0A5B0PKS8-F1
#
_cell.length_a   1.000
_cell.length_b   1.000
_cell.length_c   1.000
_cell.angle_alpha   90.00
_cell.angle_beta   90.00
_cell.angle_gamma   90.00
#
_symmetry.space_group_name_H-M   'P 1'
#
loop_
_entity.id
_entity.type
_entity.pdbx_description
1 polymer ?
#
loop_
_entity_poly.entity_id
_entity_poly.type
_entity_poly.pdbx_seq_one_letter_code
_entity_poly.pdbx_strand_id
1 'polypeptide(L)'
;MATLAAQRPDPQSSNRRVSYAERITDRLFPSREEMNTQLVAENQLNQSRLNAETQMVEANIQLASALREGLATTDNTPERQRLQTRQMQLDVQLREVEIQRTRATLQQEQATGAAFARAKMLQDFIRSGLTLADAVTITDQLLGPMGTGGTGIDVVDDSVDVDSVDLD
;
A
#
# COMPACT_ATOMS: atom_id res chain seq x y z
N MET A 1 16.93 91.25 72.15
CA MET A 1 17.71 90.32 71.31
C MET A 1 17.34 88.90 71.72
N ALA A 2 17.29 87.98 70.74
CA ALA A 2 16.83 86.58 70.74
C ALA A 2 17.10 85.78 72.04
N THR A 3 16.31 84.78 72.45
CA THR A 3 15.96 83.55 71.70
C THR A 3 14.66 82.88 72.18
N LEU A 4 13.93 82.29 71.23
CA LEU A 4 12.68 81.53 71.42
C LEU A 4 12.88 80.23 72.21
N ALA A 5 12.06 79.99 73.23
CA ALA A 5 11.75 78.65 73.74
C ALA A 5 10.31 78.30 73.36
N ALA A 6 10.14 77.77 72.15
CA ALA A 6 8.87 77.24 71.68
C ALA A 6 8.74 75.78 72.12
N GLN A 7 8.04 75.54 73.23
CA GLN A 7 7.64 74.20 73.64
C GLN A 7 6.29 73.91 72.98
N ARG A 8 6.34 73.26 71.81
CA ARG A 8 5.19 72.79 71.04
C ARG A 8 4.77 71.42 71.62
N PRO A 9 3.47 71.16 71.89
CA PRO A 9 3.03 69.81 72.16
C PRO A 9 3.10 68.98 70.88
N ASP A 10 3.72 67.81 70.95
CA ASP A 10 3.77 66.84 69.87
C ASP A 10 2.35 66.44 69.44
N PRO A 11 2.05 66.34 68.13
CA PRO A 11 0.79 65.78 67.67
C PRO A 11 0.79 64.28 67.98
N GLN A 12 -0.14 63.88 68.86
CA GLN A 12 -0.49 62.47 69.09
C GLN A 12 -0.68 61.79 67.73
N SER A 13 0.18 60.81 67.46
CA SER A 13 0.02 59.83 66.41
C SER A 13 -1.39 59.25 66.48
N SER A 14 -2.18 59.50 65.44
CA SER A 14 -3.51 58.93 65.25
C SER A 14 -3.37 57.44 64.99
N ASN A 15 -3.08 56.68 66.04
CA ASN A 15 -3.01 55.23 66.03
C ASN A 15 -4.45 54.71 66.01
N ARG A 16 -5.06 54.70 64.82
CA ARG A 16 -6.40 54.15 64.58
C ARG A 16 -6.32 52.66 64.91
N ARG A 17 -6.80 52.27 66.09
CA ARG A 17 -6.83 50.86 66.50
C ARG A 17 -7.81 50.13 65.59
N VAL A 18 -7.28 49.32 64.68
CA VAL A 18 -8.04 48.43 63.77
C VAL A 18 -9.01 47.60 64.61
N SER A 19 -10.29 47.67 64.28
CA SER A 19 -11.38 47.06 65.05
C SER A 19 -11.24 45.53 65.04
N TYR A 20 -11.75 44.86 66.08
CA TYR A 20 -11.73 43.39 66.14
C TYR A 20 -12.49 42.77 64.96
N ALA A 21 -13.60 43.40 64.54
CA ALA A 21 -14.37 42.98 63.37
C ALA A 21 -13.56 43.09 62.07
N GLU A 22 -12.77 44.16 61.91
CA GLU A 22 -11.93 44.44 60.74
C GLU A 22 -10.78 43.41 60.61
N ARG A 23 -10.17 43.05 61.75
CA ARG A 23 -9.17 41.96 61.80
C ARG A 23 -9.74 40.58 61.50
N ILE A 24 -11.02 40.34 61.78
CA ILE A 24 -11.68 39.08 61.45
C ILE A 24 -12.01 39.04 59.95
N THR A 25 -12.50 40.14 59.37
CA THR A 25 -12.83 40.19 57.94
C THR A 25 -11.60 40.02 57.07
N ASP A 26 -10.47 40.64 57.44
CA ASP A 26 -9.19 40.49 56.72
C ASP A 26 -8.61 39.07 56.81
N ARG A 27 -9.04 38.26 57.79
CA ARG A 27 -8.61 36.86 57.95
C ARG A 27 -9.55 35.86 57.30
N LEU A 28 -10.83 36.20 57.15
CA LEU A 28 -11.85 35.29 56.64
C LEU A 28 -12.09 35.44 55.15
N PHE A 29 -11.86 36.63 54.59
CA PHE A 29 -12.14 36.91 53.19
C PHE A 29 -10.88 37.42 52.48
N PRO A 30 -10.56 36.89 51.29
CA PRO A 30 -9.47 37.42 50.48
C PRO A 30 -9.69 38.91 50.21
N SER A 31 -8.61 39.67 50.27
CA SER A 31 -8.64 41.08 49.88
C SER A 31 -8.95 41.22 48.39
N ARG A 32 -9.43 42.40 47.97
CA ARG A 32 -9.66 42.71 46.55
C ARG A 32 -8.41 42.53 45.70
N GLU A 33 -7.25 42.85 46.26
CA GLU A 33 -5.97 42.72 45.57
C GLU A 33 -5.60 41.25 45.38
N GLU A 34 -5.78 40.41 46.41
CA GLU A 34 -5.58 38.95 46.33
C GLU A 34 -6.56 38.28 45.36
N MET A 35 -7.83 38.69 45.35
CA MET A 35 -8.78 38.19 44.34
C MET A 35 -8.34 38.57 42.93
N ASN A 36 -7.84 39.79 42.72
CA ASN A 36 -7.41 40.24 41.41
C ASN A 36 -6.13 39.53 40.94
N THR A 37 -5.16 39.31 41.84
CA THR A 37 -3.95 38.53 41.51
C THR A 37 -4.27 37.08 41.18
N GLN A 38 -5.22 36.48 41.91
CA GLN A 38 -5.71 35.14 41.61
C GLN A 38 -6.41 35.09 40.23
N LEU A 39 -7.27 36.06 39.93
CA LEU A 39 -7.98 36.16 38.65
C LEU A 39 -7.01 36.33 37.45
N VAL A 40 -5.94 37.10 37.64
CA VAL A 40 -4.87 37.28 36.66
C VAL A 40 -4.08 35.98 36.46
N ALA A 41 -3.72 35.29 37.55
CA ALA A 41 -3.01 34.01 37.48
C ALA A 41 -3.86 32.94 36.78
N GLU A 42 -5.15 32.87 37.06
CA GLU A 42 -6.08 31.95 36.38
C GLU A 42 -6.21 32.26 34.88
N ASN A 43 -6.28 33.54 34.50
CA ASN A 43 -6.30 33.91 33.08
C ASN A 43 -5.01 33.52 32.36
N GLN A 44 -3.85 33.70 32.99
CA GLN A 44 -2.56 33.30 32.43
C GLN A 44 -2.47 31.78 32.24
N LEU A 45 -2.97 31.01 33.21
CA LEU A 45 -3.04 29.55 33.09
C LEU A 45 -3.99 29.10 31.96
N ASN A 46 -5.12 29.78 31.80
CA ASN A 46 -6.06 29.46 30.72
C ASN A 46 -5.46 29.80 29.34
N GLN A 47 -4.75 30.93 29.22
CA GLN A 47 -4.04 31.29 27.99
C GLN A 47 -2.94 30.30 27.65
N SER A 48 -2.14 29.87 28.64
CA SER A 48 -1.06 28.90 28.40
C SER A 48 -1.60 27.54 27.96
N ARG A 49 -2.70 27.08 28.57
CA ARG A 49 -3.42 25.86 28.17
C ARG A 49 -3.92 25.93 26.73
N LEU A 50 -4.57 27.04 26.37
CA LEU A 50 -5.14 27.23 25.04
C LEU A 50 -4.05 27.30 23.96
N ASN A 51 -2.92 27.95 24.26
CA ASN A 51 -1.75 27.97 23.37
C ASN A 51 -1.14 26.57 23.20
N ALA A 52 -0.99 25.80 24.27
CA ALA A 52 -0.48 24.44 24.21
C ALA A 52 -1.40 23.52 23.38
N GLU A 53 -2.71 23.64 23.57
CA GLU A 53 -3.70 22.89 22.79
C GLU A 53 -3.67 23.25 21.31
N THR A 54 -3.57 24.54 20.99
CA THR A 54 -3.42 25.02 19.60
C THR A 54 -2.16 24.45 18.95
N GLN A 55 -1.03 24.44 19.68
CA GLN A 55 0.22 23.86 19.19
C GLN A 55 0.12 22.34 18.98
N MET A 56 -0.57 21.61 19.86
CA MET A 56 -0.78 20.18 19.68
C MET A 56 -1.67 19.87 18.47
N VAL A 57 -2.73 20.66 18.26
CA VAL A 57 -3.59 20.51 17.08
C VAL A 57 -2.79 20.77 15.81
N GLU A 58 -2.01 21.84 15.77
CA GLU A 58 -1.16 22.17 14.63
C GLU A 58 -0.12 21.06 14.36
N ALA A 59 0.54 20.56 15.39
CA ALA A 59 1.48 19.44 15.28
C ALA A 59 0.80 18.17 14.74
N ASN A 60 -0.43 17.88 15.18
CA ASN A 60 -1.21 16.76 14.67
C ASN A 60 -1.62 16.95 13.20
N ILE A 61 -1.98 18.17 12.80
CA ILE A 61 -2.27 18.49 11.39
C ILE A 61 -1.03 18.26 10.53
N GLN A 62 0.13 18.76 10.98
CA GLN A 62 1.41 18.57 10.27
C GLN A 62 1.83 17.11 10.21
N LEU A 63 1.62 16.35 11.28
CA LEU A 63 1.88 14.90 11.28
C LEU A 63 0.94 14.18 10.32
N ALA A 64 -0.36 14.51 10.32
CA ALA A 64 -1.33 13.91 9.42
C ALA A 64 -1.02 14.24 7.94
N SER A 65 -0.60 15.47 7.63
CA SER A 65 -0.17 15.84 6.28
C SER A 65 1.11 15.13 5.88
N ALA A 66 2.11 15.06 6.76
CA ALA A 66 3.36 14.34 6.50
C ALA A 66 3.14 12.84 6.32
N LEU A 67 2.25 12.22 7.08
CA LEU A 67 1.86 10.82 6.88
C LEU A 67 1.15 10.63 5.54
N ARG A 68 0.25 11.54 5.16
CA ARG A 68 -0.44 11.50 3.86
C ARG A 68 0.53 11.66 2.69
N GLU A 69 1.51 12.55 2.79
CA GLU A 69 2.55 12.75 1.78
C GLU A 69 3.57 11.61 1.75
N GLY A 70 3.97 11.09 2.91
CA GLY A 70 4.85 9.93 3.06
C GLY A 70 4.22 8.64 2.54
N LEU A 71 2.91 8.44 2.75
CA LEU A 71 2.14 7.33 2.17
C LEU A 71 1.89 7.50 0.66
N ALA A 72 1.85 8.73 0.15
CA ALA A 72 1.70 8.99 -1.29
C ALA A 72 3.01 8.80 -2.08
N THR A 73 4.18 8.92 -1.42
CA THR A 73 5.49 8.89 -2.08
C THR A 73 6.12 7.50 -2.18
N THR A 74 5.52 6.47 -1.58
CA THR A 74 6.00 5.10 -1.70
C THR A 74 4.97 4.22 -2.42
N ASP A 75 5.35 3.74 -3.59
CA ASP A 75 4.85 2.53 -4.27
C ASP A 75 3.65 2.58 -5.21
N ASN A 76 2.85 3.65 -5.30
CA ASN A 76 1.68 3.69 -6.22
C ASN A 76 1.81 4.69 -7.36
N THR A 77 3.00 4.89 -7.92
CA THR A 77 3.10 5.69 -9.14
C THR A 77 2.45 4.94 -10.30
N PRO A 78 1.51 5.56 -11.06
CA PRO A 78 0.81 4.91 -12.16
C PRO A 78 1.78 4.42 -13.25
N GLU A 79 2.95 5.02 -13.36
CA GLU A 79 4.03 4.54 -14.24
C GLU A 79 4.62 3.21 -13.79
N ARG A 80 4.85 3.00 -12.49
CA ARG A 80 5.37 1.73 -11.98
C ARG A 80 4.35 0.60 -12.16
N GLN A 81 3.07 0.89 -11.93
CA GLN A 81 1.98 -0.06 -12.22
C GLN A 81 1.94 -0.41 -13.71
N ARG A 82 2.00 0.60 -14.61
CA ARG A 82 2.08 0.36 -16.07
C ARG A 82 3.29 -0.48 -16.47
N LEU A 83 4.45 -0.20 -15.89
CA LEU A 83 5.67 -0.97 -16.15
C LEU A 83 5.56 -2.41 -15.66
N GLN A 84 5.00 -2.63 -14.47
CA GLN A 84 4.76 -3.96 -13.92
C GLN A 84 3.77 -4.74 -14.78
N THR A 85 2.65 -4.13 -15.20
CA THR A 85 1.69 -4.74 -16.13
C THR A 85 2.35 -5.10 -17.45
N ARG A 86 3.16 -4.19 -18.03
CA ARG A 86 3.89 -4.45 -19.27
C ARG A 86 4.89 -5.60 -19.10
N GLN A 87 5.58 -5.68 -17.96
CA GLN A 87 6.52 -6.76 -17.70
C GLN A 87 5.80 -8.12 -17.63
N MET A 88 4.69 -8.21 -16.91
CA MET A 88 3.88 -9.43 -16.88
C MET A 88 3.37 -9.83 -18.27
N GLN A 89 2.93 -8.87 -19.08
CA GLN A 89 2.50 -9.13 -20.46
C GLN A 89 3.63 -9.69 -21.33
N LEU A 90 4.84 -9.12 -21.22
CA LEU A 90 6.01 -9.61 -21.95
C LEU A 90 6.41 -11.01 -21.51
N ASP A 91 6.38 -11.30 -20.20
CA ASP A 91 6.69 -12.62 -19.67
C ASP A 91 5.70 -13.69 -20.17
N VAL A 92 4.41 -13.37 -20.20
CA VAL A 92 3.38 -14.25 -20.77
C VAL A 92 3.64 -14.50 -22.26
N GLN A 93 3.93 -13.45 -23.03
CA GLN A 93 4.22 -13.59 -24.46
C GLN A 93 5.47 -14.44 -24.72
N LEU A 94 6.53 -14.24 -23.94
CA LEU A 94 7.74 -15.04 -24.05
C LEU A 94 7.46 -16.52 -23.76
N ARG A 95 6.67 -16.79 -22.72
CA ARG A 95 6.29 -18.16 -22.35
C ARG A 95 5.45 -18.82 -23.44
N GLU A 96 4.52 -18.09 -24.03
CA GLU A 96 3.69 -18.58 -25.14
C GLU A 96 4.55 -18.96 -26.36
N VAL A 97 5.49 -18.10 -26.75
CA VAL A 97 6.42 -18.40 -27.85
C VAL A 97 7.27 -19.64 -27.56
N GLU A 98 7.74 -19.80 -26.32
CA GLU A 98 8.51 -20.97 -25.91
C GLU A 98 7.68 -22.27 -25.99
N ILE A 99 6.42 -22.21 -25.54
CA ILE A 99 5.47 -23.34 -25.65
C ILE A 99 5.24 -23.69 -27.12
N GLN A 100 5.00 -22.70 -27.97
CA GLN A 100 4.77 -22.93 -29.40
C GLN A 100 5.98 -23.56 -30.08
N ARG A 101 7.19 -23.07 -29.79
CA ARG A 101 8.43 -23.67 -30.29
C ARG A 101 8.58 -25.11 -29.83
N THR A 102 8.35 -25.38 -28.55
CA THR A 102 8.44 -26.72 -27.99
C THR A 102 7.44 -27.67 -28.65
N ARG A 103 6.20 -27.22 -28.85
CA ARG A 103 5.16 -27.99 -29.56
C ARG A 103 5.55 -28.28 -31.01
N ALA A 104 6.07 -27.29 -31.73
CA ALA A 104 6.51 -27.46 -33.11
C ALA A 104 7.67 -28.47 -33.22
N THR A 105 8.68 -28.36 -32.34
CA THR A 105 9.78 -29.33 -32.28
C THR A 105 9.27 -30.74 -31.96
N LEU A 106 8.38 -30.89 -30.98
CA LEU A 106 7.81 -32.19 -30.62
C LEU A 106 7.03 -32.79 -31.80
N GLN A 107 6.23 -32.00 -32.51
CA GLN A 107 5.51 -32.46 -33.70
C GLN A 107 6.48 -32.89 -34.81
N GLN A 108 7.56 -32.15 -35.01
CA GLN A 108 8.59 -32.50 -35.99
C GLN A 108 9.33 -33.80 -35.59
N GLU A 109 9.69 -33.95 -34.32
CA GLU A 109 10.30 -35.18 -33.79
C GLU A 109 9.37 -36.38 -33.90
N GLN A 110 8.08 -36.20 -33.62
CA GLN A 110 7.08 -37.26 -33.81
C GLN A 110 6.93 -37.65 -35.28
N ALA A 111 6.86 -36.67 -36.19
CA ALA A 111 6.77 -36.93 -37.63
C ALA A 111 8.01 -37.65 -38.16
N THR A 112 9.20 -37.21 -37.76
CA THR A 112 10.47 -37.84 -38.17
C THR A 112 10.64 -39.24 -37.55
N GLY A 113 10.27 -39.42 -36.28
CA GLY A 113 10.26 -40.72 -35.60
C GLY A 113 9.28 -41.70 -36.23
N ALA A 114 8.07 -41.27 -36.58
CA ALA A 114 7.08 -42.08 -37.28
C ALA A 114 7.56 -42.48 -38.68
N ALA A 115 8.16 -41.54 -39.43
CA ALA A 115 8.74 -41.83 -40.74
C ALA A 115 9.90 -42.83 -40.64
N PHE A 116 10.76 -42.70 -39.62
CA PHE A 116 11.86 -43.64 -39.38
C PHE A 116 11.36 -45.03 -38.98
N ALA A 117 10.38 -45.12 -38.08
CA ALA A 117 9.76 -46.38 -37.66
C ALA A 117 9.14 -47.12 -38.86
N ARG A 118 8.43 -46.37 -39.71
CA ARG A 118 7.87 -46.87 -40.97
C ARG A 118 8.95 -47.37 -41.94
N ALA A 119 9.99 -46.57 -42.19
CA ALA A 119 11.09 -46.96 -43.07
C ALA A 119 11.80 -48.23 -42.58
N LYS A 120 11.98 -48.36 -41.26
CA LYS A 120 12.55 -49.55 -40.64
C LYS A 120 11.65 -50.78 -40.81
N MET A 121 10.35 -50.67 -40.56
CA MET A 121 9.40 -51.78 -40.77
C MET A 121 9.39 -52.25 -42.23
N LEU A 122 9.37 -51.33 -43.19
CA LEU A 122 9.46 -51.66 -44.61
C LEU A 122 10.75 -52.41 -44.93
N GLN A 123 11.88 -51.93 -44.41
CA GLN A 123 13.17 -52.59 -44.61
C GLN A 123 13.19 -54.01 -44.02
N ASP A 124 12.66 -54.20 -42.82
CA ASP A 124 12.61 -55.49 -42.14
C ASP A 124 11.70 -56.48 -42.89
N PHE A 125 10.55 -56.04 -43.39
CA PHE A 125 9.65 -56.87 -44.21
C PHE A 125 10.28 -57.28 -45.55
N ILE A 126 10.97 -56.36 -46.23
CA ILE A 126 11.68 -56.68 -47.47
C ILE A 126 12.80 -57.70 -47.19
N ARG A 127 13.52 -57.54 -46.08
CA ARG A 127 14.56 -58.50 -45.65
C ARG A 127 14.01 -59.87 -45.30
N SER A 128 12.77 -59.96 -44.80
CA SER A 128 12.09 -61.24 -44.55
C SER A 128 11.52 -61.89 -45.81
N GLY A 129 11.68 -61.27 -46.99
CA GLY A 129 11.27 -61.82 -48.28
C GLY A 129 9.90 -61.38 -48.78
N LEU A 130 9.27 -60.37 -48.16
CA LEU A 130 8.04 -59.77 -48.68
C LEU A 130 8.36 -58.86 -49.88
N THR A 131 7.42 -58.78 -50.82
CA THR A 131 7.52 -57.80 -51.91
C THR A 131 7.30 -56.39 -51.36
N LEU A 132 7.82 -55.37 -52.06
CA LEU A 132 7.63 -53.97 -51.63
C LEU A 132 6.15 -53.59 -51.51
N ALA A 133 5.29 -54.08 -52.41
CA ALA A 133 3.85 -53.82 -52.38
C ALA A 133 3.18 -54.41 -51.13
N ASP A 134 3.53 -55.64 -50.76
CA ASP A 134 3.00 -56.30 -49.56
C ASP A 134 3.52 -55.64 -48.29
N ALA A 135 4.81 -55.30 -48.25
CA ALA A 135 5.44 -54.59 -47.13
C ALA A 135 4.79 -53.23 -46.88
N VAL A 136 4.51 -52.44 -47.93
CA VAL A 136 3.80 -51.16 -47.83
C VAL A 136 2.38 -51.37 -47.29
N THR A 137 1.65 -52.33 -47.83
CA THR A 137 0.27 -52.63 -47.42
C THR A 137 0.20 -53.02 -45.93
N ILE A 138 1.09 -53.90 -45.47
CA ILE A 138 1.15 -54.32 -44.06
C ILE A 138 1.56 -53.16 -43.16
N THR A 139 2.52 -52.34 -43.59
CA THR A 139 2.97 -51.18 -42.81
C THR A 139 1.88 -50.11 -42.69
N ASP A 140 1.10 -49.88 -43.75
CA ASP A 140 -0.06 -48.97 -43.72
C ASP A 140 -1.20 -49.50 -42.82
N GLN A 141 -1.39 -50.82 -42.73
CA GLN A 141 -2.35 -51.42 -41.79
C GLN A 141 -1.91 -51.28 -40.32
N LEU A 142 -0.60 -51.37 -40.05
CA LEU A 142 -0.06 -51.31 -38.68
C LEU A 142 0.13 -49.88 -38.16
N LEU A 143 0.56 -48.96 -39.01
CA LEU A 143 0.91 -47.58 -38.63
C LEU A 143 -0.09 -46.53 -39.14
N GLY A 144 -1.13 -46.94 -39.89
CA GLY A 144 -2.02 -46.03 -40.62
C GLY A 144 -1.35 -45.44 -41.86
N PRO A 145 -2.09 -45.02 -42.91
CA PRO A 145 -1.50 -44.54 -44.16
C PRO A 145 -0.67 -43.24 -43.98
N MET A 146 0.42 -43.10 -44.73
CA MET A 146 1.20 -41.85 -44.79
C MET A 146 0.34 -40.76 -45.46
N GLY A 147 -0.42 -40.02 -44.66
CA GLY A 147 -1.29 -38.95 -45.17
C GLY A 147 -2.44 -38.53 -44.26
N THR A 148 -2.73 -39.22 -43.15
CA THR A 148 -3.88 -38.90 -42.28
C THR A 148 -3.47 -38.58 -40.84
N GLY A 149 -2.31 -37.94 -40.64
CA GLY A 149 -1.85 -37.45 -39.34
C GLY A 149 -2.27 -36.01 -39.04
N GLY A 150 -3.41 -35.55 -39.56
CA GLY A 150 -3.92 -34.19 -39.35
C GLY A 150 -5.39 -34.24 -38.98
N THR A 151 -5.75 -33.47 -37.94
CA THR A 151 -7.11 -33.22 -37.40
C THR A 151 -7.73 -34.37 -36.60
N GLY A 152 -7.40 -34.40 -35.32
CA GLY A 152 -8.04 -35.27 -34.34
C GLY A 152 -7.49 -35.10 -32.93
N ILE A 153 -7.10 -33.89 -32.56
CA ILE A 153 -7.00 -33.52 -31.15
C ILE A 153 -8.15 -32.54 -30.98
N ASP A 154 -9.21 -32.96 -30.28
CA ASP A 154 -10.19 -32.07 -29.69
C ASP A 154 -9.41 -31.11 -28.78
N VAL A 155 -8.97 -29.99 -29.36
CA VAL A 155 -8.73 -28.79 -28.60
C VAL A 155 -10.13 -28.40 -28.15
N VAL A 156 -10.47 -28.74 -26.91
CA VAL A 156 -11.57 -28.10 -26.21
C VAL A 156 -11.30 -26.60 -26.35
N ASP A 157 -12.07 -25.98 -27.22
CA ASP A 157 -12.16 -24.54 -27.37
C ASP A 157 -12.77 -24.02 -26.08
N ASP A 158 -11.92 -23.81 -25.07
CA ASP A 158 -12.26 -23.04 -23.88
C ASP A 158 -12.18 -21.56 -24.26
N SER A 159 -12.98 -21.19 -25.26
CA SER A 159 -13.37 -19.82 -25.52
C SER A 159 -14.23 -19.41 -24.33
N VAL A 160 -13.57 -18.93 -23.27
CA VAL A 160 -14.22 -18.20 -22.20
C VAL A 160 -14.82 -16.95 -22.81
N ASP A 161 -16.12 -17.02 -23.12
CA ASP A 161 -16.95 -15.85 -23.36
C ASP A 161 -16.94 -15.01 -22.08
N VAL A 162 -16.05 -14.02 -22.04
CA VAL A 162 -16.14 -12.89 -21.10
C VAL A 162 -17.27 -11.99 -21.57
N ASP A 163 -18.50 -12.49 -21.40
CA ASP A 163 -19.70 -11.69 -21.56
C ASP A 163 -19.80 -10.72 -20.37
N SER A 164 -19.65 -9.44 -20.70
CA SER A 164 -20.46 -8.33 -20.20
C SER A 164 -20.51 -8.14 -18.67
N VAL A 165 -19.55 -7.34 -18.18
CA VAL A 165 -19.70 -6.59 -16.93
C VAL A 165 -20.75 -5.49 -17.12
N ASP A 166 -21.98 -5.75 -16.72
CA ASP A 166 -22.93 -4.70 -16.35
C ASP A 166 -22.61 -4.26 -14.91
N LEU A 167 -22.18 -3.01 -14.77
CA LEU A 167 -22.05 -2.31 -13.51
C LEU A 167 -23.27 -1.40 -13.35
N ASP A 168 -24.19 -1.80 -12.47
CA ASP A 168 -25.16 -0.89 -11.82
C ASP A 168 -24.49 -0.10 -10.70
#